data_AF-X1G8S3-F1
#
_entry.id   AF-X1G8S3-F1
#
_cell.length_a   1.000
_cell.length_b   1.000
_cell.length_c   1.000
_cell.angle_alpha   90.00
_cell.angle_beta   90.00
_cell.angle_gamma   90.00
#
_symmetry.space_group_name_H-M   'P 1'
#
loop_
_entity.id
_entity.type
_entity.pdbx_description
1 polymer ?
#
loop_
_entity_poly.entity_id
_entity_poly.type
_entity_poly.pdbx_seq_one_letter_code
_entity_poly.pdbx_strand_id
1 'polypeptide(L)' 'MARELGLNPRKFGSLANTKQEPWKLPLPDFIEELYFKHFKKNQPDNVQSIEQMVSEYNKKKKSAETGD' A
#
# COMPACT_ATOMS: atom_id res chain seq x y z
N MET A 1 -1.86 -1.90 -3.58
CA MET A 1 -2.39 -3.02 -2.77
C MET A 1 -2.36 -2.74 -1.27
N ALA A 2 -1.26 -2.94 -0.53
CA ALA A 2 -1.29 -2.86 0.94
C ALA A 2 -1.89 -1.54 1.50
N ARG A 3 -1.52 -0.39 0.93
CA ARG A 3 -2.07 0.91 1.32
C ARG A 3 -3.56 1.06 1.02
N GLU A 4 -4.03 0.49 -0.09
CA GLU A 4 -5.45 0.49 -0.47
C GLU A 4 -6.28 -0.46 0.41
N LEU A 5 -5.63 -1.48 0.99
CA LEU A 5 -6.19 -2.32 2.05
C LEU A 5 -6.15 -1.64 3.43
N GLY A 6 -5.70 -0.38 3.53
CA GLY A 6 -5.53 0.33 4.81
C GLY A 6 -4.35 -0.17 5.65
N LEU A 7 -3.50 -1.04 5.10
CA LEU A 7 -2.32 -1.57 5.78
C LEU A 7 -1.13 -0.61 5.61
N ASN A 8 -0.26 -0.59 6.61
CA ASN A 8 0.96 0.24 6.58
C ASN A 8 2.19 -0.59 6.18
N PRO A 9 2.74 -0.40 4.96
CA PRO A 9 3.89 -1.17 4.50
C PRO A 9 5.14 -1.00 5.38
N ARG A 10 5.29 0.12 6.08
CA ARG A 10 6.43 0.36 6.98
C ARG A 10 6.46 -0.59 8.18
N LYS A 11 5.31 -1.14 8.56
CA LYS A 11 5.19 -2.08 9.69
C LYS A 11 5.39 -3.54 9.27
N PHE A 12 5.63 -3.81 7.98
CA PHE A 12 5.73 -5.18 7.48
C PHE A 12 7.11 -5.82 7.64
N GLY A 13 8.14 -5.07 8.06
CA GLY A 13 9.50 -5.60 8.24
C GLY A 13 9.55 -6.81 9.17
N SER A 14 8.73 -6.86 10.22
CA SER A 14 8.62 -8.01 11.12
C SER A 14 7.75 -9.15 10.58
N LEU A 15 6.88 -8.89 9.59
CA LEU A 15 5.98 -9.87 8.99
C LEU A 15 6.63 -10.62 7.82
N ALA A 16 7.71 -10.09 7.25
CA ALA A 16 8.49 -10.70 6.18
C ALA A 16 9.50 -11.74 6.70
N ASN A 17 9.12 -12.54 7.70
CA ASN A 17 9.94 -13.60 8.29
C ASN A 17 9.73 -14.97 7.63
N THR A 18 9.21 -15.02 6.40
CA THR A 18 8.85 -16.26 5.68
C THR A 18 10.01 -17.23 5.44
N LYS A 19 11.26 -16.78 5.55
CA LYS A 19 12.44 -17.68 5.54
C LYS A 19 12.54 -18.57 6.79
N GLN A 20 11.97 -18.13 7.91
CA GLN A 20 11.97 -18.88 9.18
C GLN A 20 10.69 -19.71 9.35
N GLU A 21 9.59 -19.27 8.74
CA GLU A 21 8.28 -19.93 8.80
C GLU A 21 7.82 -20.30 7.37
N PRO A 22 8.28 -21.42 6.78
CA PRO A 22 7.98 -21.79 5.39
C PRO A 22 6.51 -22.14 5.15
N TRP A 23 5.76 -22.40 6.22
CA TRP A 23 4.30 -22.62 6.16
C TRP A 23 3.51 -21.31 6.04
N LYS A 24 4.17 -20.16 6.14
CA LYS A 24 3.57 -18.83 6.00
C LYS A 24 3.73 -18.34 4.56
N LEU A 25 2.63 -17.88 3.98
CA LEU A 25 2.64 -17.28 2.65
C LEU A 25 3.60 -16.08 2.63
N PRO A 26 4.44 -15.90 1.58
CA PRO A 26 5.21 -14.69 1.38
C PRO A 26 4.34 -13.44 1.52
N LEU A 27 4.90 -12.41 2.16
CA LEU A 27 4.17 -11.15 2.39
C LEU A 27 3.58 -10.54 1.10
N PRO A 28 4.28 -10.53 -0.06
CA PRO A 28 3.69 -10.09 -1.33
C PRO A 28 2.44 -10.90 -1.69
N ASP A 29 2.56 -12.23 -1.72
CA ASP A 29 1.46 -13.15 -2.06
C ASP A 29 0.27 -12.99 -1.10
N PHE A 30 0.54 -12.78 0.20
CA PHE A 30 -0.51 -12.56 1.20
C PHE A 30 -1.29 -11.27 0.93
N ILE A 31 -0.59 -10.21 0.54
CA ILE A 31 -1.20 -8.93 0.19
C ILE A 31 -2.02 -9.07 -1.10
N GLU A 32 -1.55 -9.83 -2.08
CA GLU A 32 -2.27 -10.13 -3.32
C GLU A 32 -3.55 -10.91 -3.05
N GLU A 33 -3.51 -11.97 -2.23
CA GLU A 33 -4.71 -12.73 -1.86
C GLU A 33 -5.74 -11.86 -1.14
N LEU A 34 -5.30 -11.03 -0.19
CA LEU A 34 -6.19 -10.10 0.50
C LEU A 34 -6.80 -9.09 -0.46
N TYR A 35 -6.00 -8.56 -1.38
CA TYR A 35 -6.45 -7.63 -2.40
C TYR A 35 -7.51 -8.28 -3.30
N PHE A 36 -7.27 -9.50 -3.77
CA PHE A 36 -8.22 -10.26 -4.56
C PHE A 36 -9.52 -10.57 -3.79
N LYS A 37 -9.43 -10.92 -2.51
CA LYS A 37 -10.62 -11.18 -1.67
C LYS A 37 -11.53 -9.96 -1.56
N HIS A 38 -10.96 -8.77 -1.34
CA HIS A 38 -11.70 -7.53 -1.16
C HIS A 38 -12.17 -6.89 -2.47
N PHE A 39 -11.29 -6.82 -3.47
CA PHE A 39 -11.54 -6.06 -4.70
C PHE A 39 -11.92 -6.94 -5.90
N LYS A 40 -11.78 -8.27 -5.79
CA LYS A 40 -11.94 -9.23 -6.91
C LYS A 40 -11.06 -8.88 -8.11
N LYS A 41 -9.90 -8.27 -7.84
CA LYS A 41 -8.91 -7.82 -8.82
C LYS A 41 -7.53 -8.35 -8.43
N ASN A 42 -6.74 -8.70 -9.43
CA ASN A 42 -5.38 -9.21 -9.22
C ASN A 42 -4.36 -8.06 -9.05
N GLN A 43 -4.69 -6.85 -9.49
CA GLN A 43 -3.80 -5.70 -9.40
C GLN A 43 -4.58 -4.39 -9.21
N PRO A 44 -3.96 -3.37 -8.59
CA PRO A 44 -4.51 -2.03 -8.55
C PRO A 44 -4.62 -1.43 -9.93
N ASP A 45 -5.73 -0.75 -10.21
CA ASP A 45 -5.89 0.00 -11.45
C ASP A 45 -5.00 1.25 -11.47
N ASN A 46 -4.68 1.81 -10.29
CA ASN A 46 -3.87 3.01 -10.16
C ASN A 46 -2.66 2.76 -9.26
N VAL A 47 -1.52 2.43 -9.90
CA VAL A 47 -0.24 2.30 -9.20
C VAL A 47 0.40 3.68 -9.09
N GLN A 48 -0.01 4.45 -8.07
CA GLN A 48 0.66 5.71 -7.76
C GLN A 48 1.99 5.47 -7.05
N SER A 49 3.06 6.09 -7.55
CA SER A 49 4.35 6.12 -6.87
C SER A 49 4.26 6.95 -5.59
N ILE A 50 5.11 6.63 -4.61
CA ILE A 50 5.19 7.40 -3.35
C ILE A 50 5.40 8.89 -3.62
N GLU A 51 6.26 9.21 -4.58
CA GLU A 51 6.59 10.57 -4.96
C GLU A 51 5.39 11.33 -5.55
N GLN A 52 4.59 10.70 -6.41
CA GLN A 52 3.36 11.28 -6.96
C GLN A 52 2.36 11.59 -5.83
N MET A 53 2.19 10.66 -4.89
CA MET A 53 1.28 10.79 -3.75
C MET A 53 1.71 11.92 -2.81
N VAL A 54 3.02 12.06 -2.53
CA VAL A 54 3.58 13.17 -1.75
C VAL A 54 3.39 14.50 -2.48
N SER A 55 3.58 14.53 -3.80
CA SER A 55 3.41 15.74 -4.60
C SER A 55 1.95 16.22 -4.61
N GLU A 56 0.97 15.31 -4.71
CA GLU A 56 -0.46 15.61 -4.66
C GLU A 56 -0.88 16.13 -3.28
N TYR A 57 -0.39 15.50 -2.21
CA TYR A 57 -0.61 15.97 -0.83
C TYR A 57 -0.07 17.40 -0.63
N ASN A 58 1.16 17.66 -1.07
CA ASN A 58 1.79 18.99 -0.96
C ASN A 58 1.05 20.04 -1.80
N LYS A 59 0.58 19.69 -3.00
CA LYS A 59 -0.24 20.58 -3.85
C LYS A 59 -1.56 20.93 -3.15
N LYS A 60 -2.28 19.92 -2.63
CA LYS A 60 -3.54 20.14 -1.88
C LYS A 60 -3.34 21.02 -0.66
N LYS A 61 -2.26 20.81 0.10
CA LYS A 61 -1.93 21.61 1.28
C LYS A 61 -1.60 23.07 0.91
N LYS A 62 -0.79 23.30 -0.13
CA LYS A 62 -0.49 24.64 -0.62
C LYS A 62 -1.70 25.40 -1.16
N SER A 63 -2.62 24.73 -1.86
CA SER A 63 -3.87 25.36 -2.32
C SER A 63 -4.83 25.67 -1.17
N ALA A 64 -4.78 24.93 -0.06
CA ALA A 64 -5.55 25.23 1.14
C ALA A 64 -4.92 26.37 1.98
N GLU A 65 -3.61 26.58 1.87
CA GLU A 65 -2.87 27.64 2.57
C GLU A 65 -2.80 28.97 1.79
N THR A 66 -3.13 28.99 0.48
CA THR A 66 -3.09 30.20 -0.37
C THR A 66 -4.50 30.79 -0.63
N GLY A 67 -5.48 30.40 0.19
CA GLY A 67 -6.84 30.94 0.15
C GLY A 67 -7.12 31.77 1.41
N ASP A 68 -6.47 32.94 1.51
CA ASP A 68 -6.85 34.07 2.37
C ASP A 68 -6.55 35.37 1.59
#